data_AF-A0A550GKX6-F1
#
_entry.id   AF-A0A550GKX6-F1
#
_cell.length_a   1.000
_cell.length_b   1.000
_cell.length_c   1.000
_cell.angle_alpha   90.00
_cell.angle_beta   90.00
_cell.angle_gamma   90.00
#
_symmetry.space_group_name_H-M   'P 1'
#
loop_
_entity.id
_entity.type
_entity.pdbx_description
1 polymer ?
#
loop_
_entity_poly.entity_id
_entity_poly.type
_entity_poly.pdbx_seq_one_letter_code
_entity_poly.pdbx_strand_id
1 'polypeptide(L)'
;MDLDIFSVLKDLVSAPGVTGFEEQRRKLIVDYFSSYCDTVEVDVLGNVIGTIGEGERSVMISGHYDQLGFMIKNVDDKGFASIVNVGGWDQRAAYGIKVKIWVGDGPDDYVKGVISTVPPHVSSPSERDKVPPITKMTLDFGASSKKEAEEMGVLAGCVCTPDTELDYLGKERSDLVIGPSCDDLSAVVSLLVAMEELRKDPPKGLKVHLVATVQEEVGSRGAEVSGFNLHPWVTMNSDTTSVIAPGVSPSIVGSLKLGGGPIVCLGPAFSRSMWELMMEVAEAKGIPYQRRGVPGRSGNDSWALQVARGGAFCGLLSMPNRYMHSPNEVVSLKDIENTGKLFAATTKALEAVDLKHTTQVFKRGS
;
A
#
# COMPACT_ATOMS: atom_id res chain seq x y z
N MET A 1 -9.52 13.26 19.87
CA MET A 1 -10.64 12.82 19.01
C MET A 1 -10.18 11.51 18.43
N ASP A 2 -11.01 10.48 18.49
CA ASP A 2 -10.67 9.17 17.95
C ASP A 2 -10.50 9.29 16.43
N LEU A 3 -9.54 8.56 15.85
CA LEU A 3 -9.24 8.52 14.42
C LEU A 3 -10.47 8.08 13.60
N ASP A 4 -10.96 8.93 12.71
CA ASP A 4 -11.98 8.55 11.73
C ASP A 4 -11.33 7.89 10.50
N ILE A 5 -11.27 6.56 10.52
CA ILE A 5 -10.63 5.73 9.49
C ILE A 5 -11.12 6.05 8.08
N PHE A 6 -12.44 6.26 7.89
CA PHE A 6 -12.98 6.55 6.55
C PHE A 6 -12.49 7.91 6.06
N SER A 7 -12.58 8.93 6.91
CA SER A 7 -12.17 10.29 6.54
C SER A 7 -10.68 10.37 6.22
N VAL A 8 -9.83 9.70 7.01
CA VAL A 8 -8.38 9.66 6.79
C VAL A 8 -8.04 8.89 5.52
N LEU A 9 -8.65 7.72 5.29
CA LEU A 9 -8.44 6.97 4.05
C LEU A 9 -8.87 7.80 2.83
N LYS A 10 -10.03 8.48 2.91
CA LYS A 10 -10.53 9.35 1.84
C LYS A 10 -9.57 10.50 1.53
N ASP A 11 -9.00 11.11 2.57
CA ASP A 11 -8.04 12.20 2.44
C ASP A 11 -6.75 11.72 1.74
N LEU A 12 -6.16 10.59 2.17
CA LEU A 12 -4.96 10.02 1.55
C LEU A 12 -5.17 9.58 0.09
N VAL A 13 -6.36 9.06 -0.23
CA VAL A 13 -6.77 8.68 -1.61
C VAL A 13 -6.87 9.91 -2.51
N SER A 14 -7.26 11.07 -1.95
CA SER A 14 -7.47 12.29 -2.74
C SER A 14 -6.16 12.89 -3.28
N ALA A 15 -5.05 12.68 -2.59
CA ALA A 15 -3.72 13.06 -3.03
C ALA A 15 -3.08 11.96 -3.89
N PRO A 16 -2.47 12.30 -5.05
CA PRO A 16 -1.79 11.31 -5.87
C PRO A 16 -0.52 10.79 -5.21
N GLY A 17 -0.15 9.56 -5.56
CA GLY A 17 1.13 9.00 -5.17
C GLY A 17 1.61 7.90 -6.11
N VAL A 18 1.57 8.14 -7.42
CA VAL A 18 2.12 7.16 -8.38
C VAL A 18 3.55 6.83 -7.99
N THR A 19 3.94 5.56 -8.04
CA THR A 19 5.28 5.10 -7.69
C THR A 19 6.39 5.98 -8.30
N GLY A 20 7.21 6.59 -7.44
CA GLY A 20 8.26 7.57 -7.76
C GLY A 20 7.83 9.04 -7.74
N PHE A 21 6.54 9.33 -7.53
CA PHE A 21 5.91 10.66 -7.54
C PHE A 21 5.00 10.85 -6.32
N GLU A 22 5.45 10.40 -5.15
CA GLU A 22 4.63 10.31 -3.94
C GLU A 22 4.56 11.61 -3.12
N GLU A 23 5.18 12.70 -3.58
CA GLU A 23 5.37 13.96 -2.84
C GLU A 23 4.10 14.54 -2.22
N GLN A 24 3.01 14.63 -3.00
CA GLN A 24 1.78 15.25 -2.54
C GLN A 24 1.16 14.46 -1.39
N ARG A 25 1.05 13.14 -1.55
CA ARG A 25 0.57 12.25 -0.50
C ARG A 25 1.50 12.19 0.69
N ARG A 26 2.82 12.24 0.47
CA ARG A 26 3.84 12.25 1.53
C ARG A 26 3.62 13.39 2.52
N LYS A 27 3.29 14.59 2.04
CA LYS A 27 3.01 15.76 2.89
C LYS A 27 1.87 15.48 3.87
N LEU A 28 0.76 14.90 3.39
CA LEU A 28 -0.37 14.51 4.24
C LEU A 28 0.05 13.47 5.29
N ILE A 29 0.82 12.45 4.89
CA ILE A 29 1.28 11.40 5.81
C ILE A 29 2.20 11.99 6.89
N VAL A 30 3.09 12.93 6.54
CA VAL A 30 3.92 13.65 7.52
C VAL A 30 3.08 14.38 8.54
N ASP A 31 2.02 15.07 8.11
CA ASP A 31 1.11 15.80 9.01
C ASP A 31 0.37 14.83 9.97
N TYR A 32 -0.14 13.72 9.44
CA TYR A 32 -0.78 12.68 10.27
C TYR A 32 0.21 12.07 11.26
N PHE A 33 1.40 11.66 10.80
CA PHE A 33 2.42 11.04 11.66
C PHE A 33 2.89 12.00 12.75
N SER A 34 3.04 13.30 12.44
CA SER A 34 3.48 14.33 13.39
C SER A 34 2.50 14.55 14.55
N SER A 35 1.23 14.15 14.37
CA SER A 35 0.21 14.24 15.41
C SER A 35 0.33 13.14 16.47
N TYR A 36 1.03 12.04 16.17
CA TYR A 36 1.15 10.89 17.05
C TYR A 36 2.58 10.53 17.44
N CYS A 37 3.58 10.80 16.60
CA CYS A 37 4.96 10.38 16.83
C CYS A 37 5.78 11.40 17.62
N ASP A 38 6.81 10.91 18.32
CA ASP A 38 7.77 11.76 19.03
C ASP A 38 8.73 12.46 18.04
N THR A 39 9.08 11.77 16.95
CA THR A 39 9.80 12.34 15.81
C THR A 39 9.21 11.86 14.49
N VAL A 40 9.33 12.68 13.44
CA VAL A 40 8.99 12.31 12.05
C VAL A 40 10.14 12.73 11.15
N GLU A 41 10.61 11.80 10.35
CA GLU A 41 11.70 12.00 9.39
C GLU A 41 11.27 11.50 8.01
N VAL A 42 11.89 12.05 6.97
CA VAL A 42 11.72 11.57 5.59
C VAL A 42 13.09 11.24 5.04
N ASP A 43 13.27 10.00 4.55
CA ASP A 43 14.56 9.60 4.00
C ASP A 43 14.74 10.04 2.54
N VAL A 44 15.91 9.72 1.97
CA VAL A 44 16.30 10.16 0.62
C VAL A 44 15.40 9.61 -0.50
N LEU A 45 14.72 8.48 -0.30
CA LEU A 45 13.76 7.97 -1.27
C LEU A 45 12.36 8.56 -1.06
N GLY A 46 12.08 9.06 0.14
CA GLY A 46 10.79 9.62 0.50
C GLY A 46 9.99 8.76 1.47
N ASN A 47 10.57 7.72 2.07
CA ASN A 47 9.88 6.98 3.13
C ASN A 47 9.57 7.94 4.29
N VAL A 48 8.35 7.92 4.83
CA VAL A 48 7.99 8.70 6.03
C VAL A 48 8.16 7.80 7.25
N ILE A 49 9.01 8.21 8.18
CA ILE A 49 9.41 7.44 9.36
C ILE A 49 8.97 8.19 10.60
N GLY A 50 7.90 7.73 11.23
CA GLY A 50 7.46 8.17 12.55
C GLY A 50 8.07 7.31 13.64
N THR A 51 8.60 7.89 14.72
CA THR A 51 9.15 7.12 15.84
C THR A 51 8.38 7.40 17.13
N ILE A 52 8.08 6.34 17.88
CA ILE A 52 7.48 6.40 19.22
C ILE A 52 8.36 5.63 20.20
N GLY A 53 8.65 6.25 21.35
CA GLY A 53 9.38 5.63 22.44
C GLY A 53 10.88 5.48 22.21
N GLU A 54 11.55 4.95 23.24
CA GLU A 54 13.00 4.84 23.29
C GLU A 54 13.43 3.46 23.79
N GLY A 55 14.55 2.97 23.27
CA GLY A 55 15.13 1.68 23.63
C GLY A 55 16.23 1.25 22.69
N GLU A 56 17.07 0.32 23.16
CA GLU A 56 18.15 -0.30 22.38
C GLU A 56 17.60 -1.25 21.30
N ARG A 57 16.48 -1.91 21.59
CA ARG A 57 15.76 -2.75 20.62
C ARG A 57 14.76 -1.90 19.85
N SER A 58 14.79 -2.01 18.53
CA SER A 58 13.85 -1.31 17.65
C SER A 58 12.89 -2.28 16.92
N VAL A 59 11.64 -1.87 16.80
CA VAL A 59 10.61 -2.54 16.01
C VAL A 59 10.22 -1.64 14.85
N MET A 60 10.14 -2.17 13.64
CA MET A 60 9.63 -1.47 12.46
C MET A 60 8.26 -2.02 12.10
N ILE A 61 7.25 -1.17 11.97
CA ILE A 61 5.94 -1.49 11.40
C ILE A 61 5.80 -0.71 10.11
N SER A 62 5.49 -1.38 9.00
CA SER A 62 5.49 -0.75 7.68
C SER A 62 4.25 -1.08 6.85
N GLY A 63 3.97 -0.19 5.90
CA GLY A 63 2.99 -0.34 4.82
C GLY A 63 3.27 0.72 3.78
N HIS A 64 2.96 0.46 2.51
CA HIS A 64 3.39 1.35 1.44
C HIS A 64 2.32 2.38 1.08
N TYR A 65 2.75 3.53 0.56
CA TYR A 65 1.84 4.62 0.20
C TYR A 65 1.97 5.08 -1.25
N ASP A 66 2.85 4.45 -2.03
CA ASP A 66 2.79 4.56 -3.48
C ASP A 66 1.58 3.80 -4.04
N GLN A 67 1.17 4.18 -5.24
CA GLN A 67 0.09 3.51 -5.96
C GLN A 67 0.50 3.21 -7.40
N LEU A 68 -0.20 2.26 -7.98
CA LEU A 68 -0.20 2.06 -9.41
C LEU A 68 -0.72 3.30 -10.17
N GLY A 69 -0.19 3.48 -11.38
CA GLY A 69 -0.62 4.56 -12.27
C GLY A 69 -0.19 4.35 -13.72
N PHE A 70 -0.20 5.43 -14.49
CA PHE A 70 0.29 5.44 -15.86
C PHE A 70 1.29 6.58 -16.04
N MET A 71 2.12 6.49 -17.08
CA MET A 71 3.05 7.55 -17.45
C MET A 71 2.96 7.84 -18.93
N ILE A 72 2.94 9.13 -19.29
CA ILE A 72 2.94 9.58 -20.68
C ILE A 72 4.32 9.34 -21.29
N LYS A 73 4.35 8.63 -22.41
CA LYS A 73 5.58 8.35 -23.17
C LYS A 73 5.82 9.36 -24.29
N ASN A 74 4.75 9.79 -24.97
CA ASN A 74 4.82 10.72 -26.08
C ASN A 74 3.47 11.40 -26.29
N VAL A 75 3.47 12.65 -26.72
CA VAL A 75 2.30 13.34 -27.27
C VAL A 75 2.49 13.47 -28.78
N ASP A 76 1.50 13.03 -29.56
CA ASP A 76 1.54 13.09 -31.03
C ASP A 76 1.10 14.45 -31.58
N ASP A 77 1.29 14.66 -32.89
CA ASP A 77 0.97 15.92 -33.57
C ASP A 77 -0.53 16.28 -33.51
N LYS A 78 -1.40 15.30 -33.23
CA LYS A 78 -2.85 15.48 -33.10
C LYS A 78 -3.29 15.77 -31.66
N GLY A 79 -2.37 15.75 -30.69
CA GLY A 79 -2.66 16.01 -29.29
C GLY A 79 -3.02 14.77 -28.46
N PHE A 80 -2.86 13.55 -28.99
CA PHE A 80 -3.08 12.33 -28.20
C PHE A 80 -1.78 11.86 -27.52
N ALA A 81 -1.91 11.32 -26.32
CA ALA A 81 -0.76 10.77 -25.58
C ALA A 81 -0.69 9.25 -25.68
N SER A 82 0.51 8.70 -25.93
CA SER A 82 0.81 7.29 -25.70
C SER A 82 1.21 7.07 -24.24
N ILE A 83 0.76 5.98 -23.63
CA ILE A 83 1.00 5.70 -22.20
C ILE A 83 1.68 4.35 -21.95
N VAL A 84 2.31 4.25 -20.78
CA VAL A 84 2.82 3.00 -20.19
C VAL A 84 2.30 2.87 -18.76
N ASN A 85 2.19 1.65 -18.24
CA ASN A 85 1.83 1.42 -16.85
C ASN A 85 3.03 1.63 -15.92
N VAL A 86 2.75 2.18 -14.74
CA VAL A 86 3.64 2.18 -13.58
C VAL A 86 3.08 1.15 -12.60
N GLY A 87 3.86 0.09 -12.34
CA GLY A 87 3.45 -1.09 -11.59
C GLY A 87 2.44 -2.00 -12.33
N GLY A 88 1.83 -2.97 -11.62
CA GLY A 88 1.13 -4.13 -12.19
C GLY A 88 -0.35 -3.96 -12.56
N TRP A 89 -0.68 -3.13 -13.55
CA TRP A 89 -2.08 -2.91 -13.95
C TRP A 89 -2.75 -4.06 -14.73
N ASP A 90 -4.01 -4.36 -14.38
CA ASP A 90 -4.90 -5.17 -15.24
C ASP A 90 -5.38 -4.38 -16.45
N GLN A 91 -4.92 -4.79 -17.64
CA GLN A 91 -5.25 -4.15 -18.92
C GLN A 91 -6.75 -4.15 -19.23
N ARG A 92 -7.52 -5.09 -18.65
CA ARG A 92 -8.99 -5.14 -18.81
C ARG A 92 -9.67 -3.93 -18.19
N ALA A 93 -9.10 -3.40 -17.11
CA ALA A 93 -9.66 -2.30 -16.35
C ALA A 93 -9.25 -0.92 -16.88
N ALA A 94 -8.33 -0.84 -17.85
CA ALA A 94 -7.79 0.42 -18.31
C ALA A 94 -8.66 1.13 -19.37
N TYR A 95 -9.38 0.40 -20.23
CA TYR A 95 -10.16 1.03 -21.29
C TYR A 95 -11.36 1.82 -20.73
N GLY A 96 -11.47 3.09 -21.11
CA GLY A 96 -12.60 3.96 -20.77
C GLY A 96 -12.53 4.58 -19.38
N ILE A 97 -11.44 4.36 -18.63
CA ILE A 97 -11.30 5.02 -17.32
C ILE A 97 -10.98 6.49 -17.50
N LYS A 98 -11.62 7.32 -16.66
CA LYS A 98 -11.24 8.71 -16.48
C LYS A 98 -9.95 8.76 -15.67
N VAL A 99 -9.03 9.63 -16.05
CA VAL A 99 -7.77 9.84 -15.34
C VAL A 99 -7.53 11.32 -15.06
N LYS A 100 -6.77 11.59 -14.01
CA LYS A 100 -6.11 12.86 -13.76
C LYS A 100 -4.68 12.77 -14.27
N ILE A 101 -4.28 13.67 -15.16
CA ILE A 101 -2.93 13.84 -15.68
C ILE A 101 -2.26 14.92 -14.85
N TRP A 102 -1.28 14.56 -14.04
CA TRP A 102 -0.64 15.49 -13.13
C TRP A 102 0.39 16.33 -13.88
N VAL A 103 0.18 17.65 -13.89
CA VAL A 103 0.99 18.64 -14.61
C VAL A 103 1.73 19.59 -13.66
N GLY A 104 1.52 19.43 -12.35
CA GLY A 104 2.21 20.16 -11.29
C GLY A 104 2.12 19.44 -9.94
N ASP A 105 2.61 20.11 -8.90
CA ASP A 105 2.75 19.56 -7.55
C ASP A 105 1.59 19.95 -6.62
N GLY A 106 0.65 20.76 -7.09
CA GLY A 106 -0.57 21.12 -6.38
C GLY A 106 -1.67 20.06 -6.49
N PRO A 107 -2.61 20.02 -5.52
CA PRO A 107 -3.70 19.04 -5.50
C PRO A 107 -4.70 19.21 -6.66
N ASP A 108 -4.77 20.41 -7.24
CA ASP A 108 -5.62 20.75 -8.39
C ASP A 108 -4.83 20.91 -9.70
N ASP A 109 -3.52 20.65 -9.68
CA ASP A 109 -2.64 20.80 -10.84
C ASP A 109 -2.70 19.57 -11.75
N TYR A 110 -3.90 19.32 -12.30
CA TYR A 110 -4.13 18.21 -13.20
C TYR A 110 -5.06 18.56 -14.37
N VAL A 111 -4.86 17.84 -15.48
CA VAL A 111 -5.76 17.82 -16.64
C VAL A 111 -6.58 16.53 -16.61
N LYS A 112 -7.88 16.61 -16.88
CA LYS A 112 -8.72 15.41 -16.99
C LYS A 112 -8.54 14.76 -18.36
N GLY A 113 -8.45 13.44 -18.38
CA GLY A 113 -8.39 12.66 -19.62
C GLY A 113 -9.13 11.34 -19.51
N VAL A 114 -9.13 10.58 -20.60
CA VAL A 114 -9.70 9.25 -20.71
C VAL A 114 -8.75 8.32 -21.46
N ILE A 115 -8.53 7.12 -20.91
CA ILE A 115 -7.79 6.08 -21.61
C ILE A 115 -8.68 5.47 -22.68
N SER A 116 -8.18 5.44 -23.91
CA SER A 116 -8.90 5.00 -25.10
C SER A 116 -8.12 3.95 -25.88
N THR A 117 -8.86 3.16 -26.65
CA THR A 117 -8.35 2.25 -27.66
C THR A 117 -9.40 2.08 -28.74
N VAL A 118 -9.06 1.42 -29.85
CA VAL A 118 -9.99 1.18 -30.96
C VAL A 118 -11.22 0.42 -30.45
N PRO A 119 -12.43 0.99 -30.55
CA PRO A 119 -13.62 0.35 -30.00
C PRO A 119 -13.94 -1.00 -30.65
N PRO A 120 -14.45 -2.01 -29.91
CA PRO A 120 -14.67 -3.36 -30.44
C PRO A 120 -15.53 -3.45 -31.71
N HIS A 121 -16.49 -2.52 -31.87
CA HIS A 121 -17.40 -2.48 -33.01
C HIS A 121 -16.76 -1.95 -34.32
N VAL A 122 -15.62 -1.27 -34.23
CA VAL A 122 -14.80 -0.84 -35.38
C VAL A 122 -13.51 -1.63 -35.53
N SER A 123 -13.16 -2.48 -34.55
CA SER A 123 -12.01 -3.38 -34.62
C SER A 123 -12.25 -4.55 -35.57
N SER A 124 -11.14 -5.10 -36.10
CA SER A 124 -11.18 -6.34 -36.86
C SER A 124 -11.67 -7.52 -35.99
N PRO A 125 -12.29 -8.56 -36.56
CA PRO A 125 -12.76 -9.71 -35.78
C PRO A 125 -11.67 -10.37 -34.92
N SER A 126 -10.42 -10.41 -35.41
CA SER A 126 -9.28 -11.03 -34.70
C SER A 126 -8.73 -10.19 -33.54
N GLU A 127 -9.05 -8.90 -33.50
CA GLU A 127 -8.67 -7.95 -32.43
C GLU A 127 -9.81 -7.74 -31.43
N ARG A 128 -11.05 -7.91 -31.87
CA ARG A 128 -12.26 -7.71 -31.06
C ARG A 128 -12.27 -8.53 -29.76
N ASP A 129 -11.79 -9.76 -29.81
CA ASP A 129 -11.81 -10.69 -28.67
C ASP A 129 -10.55 -10.59 -27.79
N LYS A 130 -9.65 -9.65 -28.06
CA LYS A 130 -8.39 -9.47 -27.34
C LYS A 130 -8.39 -8.16 -26.58
N VAL A 131 -7.90 -8.20 -25.35
CA VAL A 131 -7.61 -7.00 -24.57
C VAL A 131 -6.30 -6.41 -25.09
N PRO A 132 -6.28 -5.18 -25.62
CA PRO A 132 -5.05 -4.55 -26.07
C PRO A 132 -4.10 -4.32 -24.88
N PRO A 133 -2.78 -4.50 -25.05
CA PRO A 133 -1.83 -4.06 -24.03
C PRO A 133 -1.92 -2.55 -23.84
N ILE A 134 -1.68 -2.08 -22.61
CA ILE A 134 -1.71 -0.65 -22.25
C ILE A 134 -0.81 0.19 -23.17
N THR A 135 0.31 -0.37 -23.62
CA THR A 135 1.23 0.28 -24.58
C THR A 135 0.65 0.54 -25.97
N LYS A 136 -0.51 -0.05 -26.29
CA LYS A 136 -1.30 0.20 -27.50
C LYS A 136 -2.55 1.05 -27.24
N MET A 137 -2.77 1.47 -26.00
CA MET A 137 -3.81 2.42 -25.65
C MET A 137 -3.29 3.84 -25.78
N THR A 138 -4.20 4.79 -25.96
CA THR A 138 -3.92 6.22 -26.01
C THR A 138 -4.68 6.94 -24.92
N LEU A 139 -4.25 8.15 -24.61
CA LEU A 139 -4.88 9.04 -23.67
C LEU A 139 -5.39 10.26 -24.44
N ASP A 140 -6.68 10.52 -24.32
CA ASP A 140 -7.36 11.69 -24.86
C ASP A 140 -7.70 12.63 -23.71
N PHE A 141 -7.31 13.89 -23.85
CA PHE A 141 -7.52 14.96 -22.89
C PHE A 141 -7.98 16.25 -23.57
N GLY A 142 -8.49 16.15 -24.80
CA GLY A 142 -9.12 17.25 -25.53
C GLY A 142 -8.18 18.20 -26.27
N ALA A 143 -6.87 17.93 -26.33
CA ALA A 143 -5.95 18.71 -27.16
C ALA A 143 -6.13 18.40 -28.65
N SER A 144 -6.04 19.42 -29.51
CA SER A 144 -6.14 19.33 -30.97
C SER A 144 -4.77 19.32 -31.66
N SER A 145 -3.70 19.52 -30.90
CA SER A 145 -2.32 19.47 -31.40
C SER A 145 -1.33 19.19 -30.28
N LYS A 146 -0.12 18.76 -30.65
CA LYS A 146 1.00 18.66 -29.70
C LYS A 146 1.27 19.97 -28.96
N LYS A 147 1.20 21.10 -29.67
CA LYS A 147 1.46 22.43 -29.09
C LYS A 147 0.43 22.78 -28.02
N GLU A 148 -0.85 22.52 -28.28
CA GLU A 148 -1.92 22.74 -27.30
C GLU A 148 -1.75 21.85 -26.07
N ALA A 149 -1.36 20.58 -26.25
CA ALA A 149 -1.04 19.70 -25.13
C ALA A 149 0.13 20.22 -24.28
N GLU A 150 1.19 20.74 -24.90
CA GLU A 150 2.31 21.37 -24.21
C GLU A 150 1.87 22.64 -23.45
N GLU A 151 0.98 23.46 -24.04
CA GLU A 151 0.38 24.63 -23.38
C GLU A 151 -0.50 24.25 -22.18
N MET A 152 -1.12 23.06 -22.21
CA MET A 152 -1.84 22.47 -21.08
C MET A 152 -0.90 21.85 -20.02
N GLY A 153 0.41 21.82 -20.25
CA GLY A 153 1.41 21.19 -19.37
C GLY A 153 1.51 19.66 -19.51
N VAL A 154 0.82 19.07 -20.49
CA VAL A 154 0.82 17.62 -20.71
C VAL A 154 2.05 17.22 -21.52
N LEU A 155 3.04 16.63 -20.85
CA LEU A 155 4.34 16.30 -21.42
C LEU A 155 4.71 14.83 -21.21
N ALA A 156 5.71 14.35 -21.94
CA ALA A 156 6.33 13.06 -21.65
C ALA A 156 6.90 13.06 -20.21
N GLY A 157 6.63 12.00 -19.46
CA GLY A 157 6.98 11.89 -18.05
C GLY A 157 5.87 12.28 -17.07
N CYS A 158 4.81 12.98 -17.51
CA CYS A 158 3.64 13.22 -16.67
C CYS A 158 3.01 11.89 -16.24
N VAL A 159 2.64 11.79 -14.97
CA VAL A 159 1.97 10.62 -14.41
C VAL A 159 0.45 10.80 -14.39
N CYS A 160 -0.26 9.68 -14.44
CA CYS A 160 -1.72 9.66 -14.45
C CYS A 160 -2.26 8.73 -13.35
N THR A 161 -3.31 9.16 -12.67
CA THR A 161 -4.06 8.35 -11.70
C THR A 161 -5.52 8.23 -12.12
N PRO A 162 -6.25 7.18 -11.71
CA PRO A 162 -7.70 7.12 -11.89
C PRO A 162 -8.40 8.34 -11.28
N ASP A 163 -9.38 8.90 -11.99
CA ASP A 163 -10.26 9.97 -11.50
C ASP A 163 -11.48 9.37 -10.80
N THR A 164 -11.24 8.77 -9.64
CA THR A 164 -12.22 8.07 -8.79
C THR A 164 -11.97 8.43 -7.34
N GLU A 165 -13.03 8.60 -6.56
CA GLU A 165 -12.97 8.91 -5.13
C GLU A 165 -13.22 7.65 -4.28
N LEU A 166 -12.85 7.72 -3.00
CA LEU A 166 -13.29 6.74 -2.01
C LEU A 166 -14.74 6.99 -1.60
N ASP A 167 -15.56 5.94 -1.59
CA ASP A 167 -16.95 5.97 -1.17
C ASP A 167 -17.35 4.70 -0.40
N TYR A 168 -18.51 4.72 0.25
CA TYR A 168 -19.10 3.54 0.87
C TYR A 168 -19.65 2.59 -0.20
N LEU A 169 -19.31 1.30 -0.09
CA LEU A 169 -19.90 0.29 -0.95
C LEU A 169 -21.32 -0.04 -0.48
N GLY A 170 -22.30 0.28 -1.32
CA GLY A 170 -23.71 -0.06 -1.11
C GLY A 170 -24.47 1.03 -0.36
N LYS A 171 -24.54 0.94 0.97
CA LYS A 171 -25.28 1.91 1.80
C LYS A 171 -24.31 2.88 2.47
N GLU A 172 -24.77 4.09 2.79
CA GLU A 172 -24.00 5.03 3.61
C GLU A 172 -23.57 4.39 4.94
N ARG A 173 -22.35 4.71 5.38
CA ARG A 173 -21.75 4.19 6.63
C ARG A 173 -21.64 2.66 6.66
N SER A 174 -21.52 2.04 5.48
CA SER A 174 -21.13 0.62 5.37
C SER A 174 -19.74 0.39 5.95
N ASP A 175 -19.48 -0.83 6.43
CA ASP A 175 -18.11 -1.25 6.78
C ASP A 175 -17.22 -1.38 5.52
N LEU A 176 -17.84 -1.66 4.38
CA LEU A 176 -17.13 -1.81 3.12
C LEU A 176 -17.04 -0.48 2.39
N VAL A 177 -15.86 -0.16 1.91
CA VAL A 177 -15.58 1.01 1.07
C VAL A 177 -15.09 0.58 -0.30
N ILE A 178 -15.25 1.45 -1.28
CA ILE A 178 -14.83 1.25 -2.66
C ILE A 178 -14.05 2.46 -3.15
N GLY A 179 -12.92 2.23 -3.82
CA GLY A 179 -12.12 3.31 -4.40
C GLY A 179 -10.77 2.83 -4.90
N PRO A 180 -9.96 3.75 -5.46
CA PRO A 180 -8.62 3.42 -5.91
C PRO A 180 -7.65 3.35 -4.73
N SER A 181 -6.49 2.71 -4.95
CA SER A 181 -5.32 2.79 -4.05
C SER A 181 -5.58 2.36 -2.61
N CYS A 182 -6.55 1.46 -2.38
CA CYS A 182 -6.69 0.83 -1.08
C CYS A 182 -5.46 -0.05 -0.77
N ASP A 183 -4.90 -0.67 -1.81
CA ASP A 183 -3.51 -1.12 -1.90
C ASP A 183 -2.57 0.09 -2.08
N ASP A 184 -1.80 0.49 -1.07
CA ASP A 184 -1.77 -0.01 0.33
C ASP A 184 -2.03 1.10 1.35
N LEU A 185 -2.81 2.12 0.97
CA LEU A 185 -3.23 3.16 1.91
C LEU A 185 -4.02 2.59 3.10
N SER A 186 -4.66 1.44 2.93
CA SER A 186 -5.29 0.71 4.03
C SER A 186 -4.29 0.35 5.13
N ALA A 187 -3.04 0.01 4.78
CA ALA A 187 -1.99 -0.27 5.75
C ALA A 187 -1.56 1.02 6.43
N VAL A 188 -1.31 2.08 5.67
CA VAL A 188 -0.90 3.38 6.22
C VAL A 188 -1.92 3.87 7.25
N VAL A 189 -3.22 3.70 7.00
CA VAL A 189 -4.26 4.02 7.97
C VAL A 189 -4.23 3.06 9.17
N SER A 190 -3.94 1.77 8.97
CA SER A 190 -3.69 0.82 10.07
C SER A 190 -2.49 1.21 10.94
N LEU A 191 -1.44 1.79 10.35
CA LEU A 191 -0.30 2.34 11.09
C LEU A 191 -0.75 3.50 11.99
N LEU A 192 -1.62 4.40 11.51
CA LEU A 192 -2.19 5.48 12.32
C LEU A 192 -3.04 4.96 13.48
N VAL A 193 -3.83 3.90 13.27
CA VAL A 193 -4.55 3.21 14.35
C VAL A 193 -3.55 2.64 15.37
N ALA A 194 -2.48 2.00 14.92
CA ALA A 194 -1.45 1.47 15.82
C ALA A 194 -0.76 2.58 16.62
N MET A 195 -0.46 3.72 15.99
CA MET A 195 0.08 4.90 16.67
C MET A 195 -0.86 5.43 17.74
N GLU A 196 -2.16 5.56 17.44
CA GLU A 196 -3.16 6.03 18.40
C GLU A 196 -3.20 5.13 19.64
N GLU A 197 -3.22 3.80 19.44
CA GLU A 197 -3.19 2.82 20.53
C GLU A 197 -1.88 2.87 21.33
N LEU A 198 -0.73 2.96 20.64
CA LEU A 198 0.57 3.10 21.30
C LEU A 198 0.73 4.42 22.04
N ARG A 199 0.02 5.49 21.66
CA ARG A 199 0.04 6.75 22.42
C ARG A 199 -0.80 6.68 23.68
N LYS A 200 -1.86 5.87 23.69
CA LYS A 200 -2.64 5.59 24.91
C LYS A 200 -1.83 4.75 25.92
N ASP A 201 -0.99 3.83 25.44
CA ASP A 201 -0.08 3.02 26.27
C ASP A 201 1.34 2.91 25.65
N PRO A 202 2.20 3.94 25.86
CA PRO A 202 3.52 4.02 25.25
C PRO A 202 4.40 2.80 25.45
N PRO A 203 5.19 2.39 24.43
CA PRO A 203 6.10 1.26 24.55
C PRO A 203 7.19 1.51 25.61
N LYS A 204 7.56 0.48 26.36
CA LYS A 204 8.58 0.55 27.42
C LYS A 204 9.85 -0.20 27.01
N GLY A 205 10.96 0.52 26.88
CA GLY A 205 12.25 -0.06 26.51
C GLY A 205 12.32 -0.60 25.09
N LEU A 206 11.40 -0.15 24.21
CA LEU A 206 11.38 -0.41 22.79
C LEU A 206 11.26 0.91 22.03
N LYS A 207 12.06 1.05 20.99
CA LYS A 207 11.91 2.11 19.99
C LYS A 207 11.05 1.59 18.85
N VAL A 208 9.93 2.24 18.55
CA VAL A 208 8.99 1.77 17.52
C VAL A 208 9.00 2.73 16.35
N HIS A 209 9.43 2.25 15.18
CA HIS A 209 9.39 2.97 13.91
C HIS A 209 8.15 2.55 13.13
N LEU A 210 7.30 3.52 12.80
CA LEU A 210 6.18 3.36 11.90
C LEU A 210 6.62 3.97 10.57
N VAL A 211 6.63 3.17 9.51
CA VAL A 211 7.23 3.54 8.23
C VAL A 211 6.20 3.43 7.12
N ALA A 212 5.79 4.57 6.58
CA ALA A 212 5.08 4.60 5.31
C ALA A 212 6.13 4.52 4.20
N THR A 213 6.20 3.40 3.50
CA THR A 213 7.23 3.13 2.49
C THR A 213 6.83 3.61 1.10
N VAL A 214 7.83 3.92 0.28
CA VAL A 214 7.66 4.28 -1.15
C VAL A 214 8.12 3.17 -2.08
N GLN A 215 7.65 3.22 -3.31
CA GLN A 215 8.13 2.38 -4.41
C GLN A 215 8.08 0.88 -4.13
N GLU A 216 7.02 0.41 -3.47
CA GLU A 216 6.75 -1.02 -3.31
C GLU A 216 6.48 -1.66 -4.68
N GLU A 217 5.59 -1.03 -5.45
CA GLU A 217 4.98 -1.61 -6.66
C GLU A 217 5.98 -1.81 -7.82
N VAL A 218 7.21 -1.34 -7.66
CA VAL A 218 8.33 -1.50 -8.60
C VAL A 218 9.54 -2.23 -7.97
N GLY A 219 9.34 -2.89 -6.83
CA GLY A 219 10.29 -3.81 -6.23
C GLY A 219 10.68 -3.53 -4.77
N SER A 220 9.77 -3.01 -3.94
CA SER A 220 9.99 -2.85 -2.49
C SER A 220 11.21 -1.98 -2.14
N ARG A 221 11.46 -0.94 -2.96
CA ARG A 221 12.71 -0.16 -2.91
C ARG A 221 12.80 0.72 -1.66
N GLY A 222 11.67 1.30 -1.25
CA GLY A 222 11.59 2.07 0.00
C GLY A 222 11.89 1.23 1.23
N ALA A 223 11.35 0.01 1.29
CA ALA A 223 11.67 -0.95 2.34
C ALA A 223 13.13 -1.39 2.36
N GLU A 224 13.77 -1.59 1.20
CA GLU A 224 15.20 -1.93 1.15
C GLU A 224 16.05 -0.85 1.83
N VAL A 225 15.80 0.42 1.50
CA VAL A 225 16.53 1.57 2.07
C VAL A 225 16.21 1.78 3.55
N SER A 226 14.92 1.82 3.91
CA SER A 226 14.51 2.04 5.30
C SER A 226 14.92 0.89 6.22
N GLY A 227 14.78 -0.36 5.78
CA GLY A 227 15.25 -1.55 6.49
C GLY A 227 16.77 -1.54 6.69
N PHE A 228 17.53 -1.10 5.69
CA PHE A 228 18.98 -0.92 5.84
C PHE A 228 19.34 0.22 6.81
N ASN A 229 18.65 1.35 6.77
CA ASN A 229 18.96 2.51 7.60
C ASN A 229 18.59 2.28 9.07
N LEU A 230 17.40 1.72 9.32
CA LEU A 230 16.84 1.52 10.65
C LEU A 230 17.37 0.24 11.33
N HIS A 231 17.71 -0.79 10.55
CA HIS A 231 18.21 -2.09 11.03
C HIS A 231 17.40 -2.63 12.23
N PRO A 232 16.09 -2.85 12.07
CA PRO A 232 15.22 -3.21 13.18
C PRO A 232 15.50 -4.62 13.72
N TRP A 233 15.26 -4.83 15.01
CA TRP A 233 15.28 -6.17 15.62
C TRP A 233 14.09 -7.02 15.14
N VAL A 234 12.91 -6.40 15.05
CA VAL A 234 11.68 -7.00 14.54
C VAL A 234 11.09 -6.08 13.47
N THR A 235 10.60 -6.66 12.39
CA THR A 235 9.81 -5.97 11.36
C THR A 235 8.43 -6.63 11.24
N MET A 236 7.38 -5.82 11.18
CA MET A 236 6.01 -6.25 10.96
C MET A 236 5.43 -5.44 9.82
N ASN A 237 5.22 -6.05 8.67
CA ASN A 237 4.65 -5.36 7.51
C ASN A 237 3.14 -5.54 7.46
N SER A 238 2.46 -4.61 6.80
CA SER A 238 1.12 -4.77 6.27
C SER A 238 1.13 -4.54 4.77
N ASP A 239 0.22 -5.23 4.09
CA ASP A 239 0.01 -5.15 2.65
C ASP A 239 -1.39 -5.74 2.39
N THR A 240 -1.97 -5.56 1.21
CA THR A 240 -3.24 -6.19 0.91
C THR A 240 -3.09 -7.61 0.36
N THR A 241 -4.21 -8.33 0.29
CA THR A 241 -4.27 -9.60 -0.42
C THR A 241 -5.66 -9.83 -0.98
N SER A 242 -5.69 -10.40 -2.18
CA SER A 242 -6.90 -10.95 -2.78
C SER A 242 -7.61 -11.94 -1.86
N VAL A 243 -8.92 -11.75 -1.70
CA VAL A 243 -9.83 -12.64 -0.96
C VAL A 243 -11.00 -13.09 -1.82
N ILE A 244 -11.90 -13.91 -1.27
CA ILE A 244 -13.07 -14.42 -2.00
C ILE A 244 -13.92 -13.25 -2.54
N ALA A 245 -14.19 -13.33 -3.85
CA ALA A 245 -14.94 -12.36 -4.64
C ALA A 245 -15.74 -13.09 -5.75
N PRO A 246 -16.68 -12.44 -6.45
CA PRO A 246 -17.34 -13.05 -7.61
C PRO A 246 -16.32 -13.59 -8.62
N GLY A 247 -16.39 -14.89 -8.92
CA GLY A 247 -15.45 -15.57 -9.82
C GLY A 247 -14.11 -15.99 -9.19
N VAL A 248 -13.86 -15.69 -7.91
CA VAL A 248 -12.64 -16.09 -7.18
C VAL A 248 -13.00 -17.11 -6.10
N SER A 249 -12.54 -18.35 -6.26
CA SER A 249 -12.88 -19.47 -5.37
C SER A 249 -11.89 -19.64 -4.21
N PRO A 250 -12.30 -20.32 -3.11
CA PRO A 250 -11.42 -20.62 -2.00
C PRO A 250 -10.19 -21.47 -2.35
N SER A 251 -10.22 -22.21 -3.47
CA SER A 251 -9.07 -22.97 -3.94
C SER A 251 -7.92 -22.09 -4.45
N ILE A 252 -8.17 -20.82 -4.76
CA ILE A 252 -7.18 -19.86 -5.26
C ILE A 252 -6.63 -19.01 -4.11
N VAL A 253 -7.53 -18.46 -3.29
CA VAL A 253 -7.17 -17.45 -2.27
C VAL A 253 -7.34 -17.95 -0.83
N GLY A 254 -7.72 -19.21 -0.63
CA GLY A 254 -8.12 -19.72 0.67
C GLY A 254 -9.53 -19.27 1.08
N SER A 255 -9.94 -19.59 2.30
CA SER A 255 -11.25 -19.18 2.86
C SER A 255 -11.28 -17.72 3.33
N LEU A 256 -10.42 -16.88 2.77
CA LEU A 256 -10.23 -15.49 3.19
C LEU A 256 -11.40 -14.63 2.74
N LYS A 257 -11.82 -13.68 3.58
CA LYS A 257 -12.96 -12.79 3.33
C LYS A 257 -12.74 -11.40 3.95
N LEU A 258 -13.43 -10.41 3.39
CA LEU A 258 -13.59 -9.09 4.00
C LEU A 258 -14.37 -9.21 5.33
N GLY A 259 -14.04 -8.35 6.29
CA GLY A 259 -14.61 -8.31 7.64
C GLY A 259 -14.24 -9.51 8.50
N GLY A 260 -13.26 -10.31 8.06
CA GLY A 260 -12.75 -11.48 8.80
C GLY A 260 -11.61 -11.15 9.75
N GLY A 261 -11.15 -9.90 9.79
CA GLY A 261 -9.96 -9.46 10.51
C GLY A 261 -8.67 -9.59 9.69
N PRO A 262 -7.56 -9.02 10.22
CA PRO A 262 -6.22 -9.15 9.64
C PRO A 262 -5.84 -10.60 9.32
N ILE A 263 -5.07 -10.79 8.27
CA ILE A 263 -4.60 -12.10 7.82
C ILE A 263 -3.16 -12.27 8.29
N VAL A 264 -2.96 -13.13 9.29
CA VAL A 264 -1.62 -13.54 9.73
C VAL A 264 -1.03 -14.45 8.66
N CYS A 265 0.08 -14.01 8.06
CA CYS A 265 0.77 -14.77 7.01
C CYS A 265 1.87 -15.68 7.58
N LEU A 266 1.94 -16.90 7.04
CA LEU A 266 2.87 -17.94 7.47
C LEU A 266 3.70 -18.40 6.27
N GLY A 267 5.02 -18.51 6.42
CA GLY A 267 5.88 -18.86 5.28
C GLY A 267 7.34 -18.54 5.50
N PRO A 268 8.24 -18.93 4.58
CA PRO A 268 9.68 -18.70 4.70
C PRO A 268 10.08 -17.21 4.80
N ALA A 269 9.27 -16.30 4.25
CA ALA A 269 9.50 -14.86 4.34
C ALA A 269 9.22 -14.27 5.74
N PHE A 270 8.66 -15.08 6.65
CA PHE A 270 8.26 -14.65 7.99
C PHE A 270 8.92 -15.53 9.04
N SER A 271 9.06 -15.02 10.26
CA SER A 271 9.61 -15.75 11.38
C SER A 271 8.50 -16.47 12.13
N ARG A 272 8.75 -17.74 12.47
CA ARG A 272 7.78 -18.57 13.19
C ARG A 272 7.32 -17.95 14.51
N SER A 273 8.27 -17.42 15.25
CA SER A 273 8.02 -16.70 16.49
C SER A 273 7.06 -15.52 16.31
N MET A 274 7.14 -14.81 15.19
CA MET A 274 6.30 -13.64 14.94
C MET A 274 4.86 -14.01 14.62
N TRP A 275 4.61 -14.97 13.72
CA TRP A 275 3.23 -15.36 13.44
C TRP A 275 2.58 -16.09 14.62
N GLU A 276 3.33 -16.87 15.41
CA GLU A 276 2.81 -17.50 16.64
C GLU A 276 2.43 -16.42 17.66
N LEU A 277 3.32 -15.45 17.91
CA LEU A 277 3.04 -14.33 18.81
C LEU A 277 1.83 -13.50 18.36
N MET A 278 1.72 -13.16 17.07
CA MET A 278 0.57 -12.41 16.54
C MET A 278 -0.76 -13.16 16.76
N MET A 279 -0.78 -14.48 16.53
CA MET A 279 -1.98 -15.29 16.77
C MET A 279 -2.32 -15.37 18.26
N GLU A 280 -1.34 -15.61 19.13
CA GLU A 280 -1.53 -15.65 20.59
C GLU A 280 -2.07 -14.31 21.12
N VAL A 281 -1.52 -13.19 20.64
CA VAL A 281 -1.97 -11.84 21.00
C VAL A 281 -3.38 -11.58 20.49
N ALA A 282 -3.69 -11.96 19.25
CA ALA A 282 -5.03 -11.81 18.69
C ALA A 282 -6.08 -12.58 19.52
N GLU A 283 -5.79 -13.84 19.88
CA GLU A 283 -6.64 -14.67 20.74
C GLU A 283 -6.82 -14.04 22.13
N ALA A 284 -5.72 -13.63 22.79
CA ALA A 284 -5.75 -13.04 24.12
C ALA A 284 -6.49 -11.69 24.19
N LYS A 285 -6.50 -10.93 23.09
CA LYS A 285 -7.17 -9.63 22.98
C LYS A 285 -8.55 -9.72 22.34
N GLY A 286 -8.98 -10.89 21.87
CA GLY A 286 -10.25 -11.07 21.16
C GLY A 286 -10.29 -10.35 19.80
N ILE A 287 -9.14 -10.13 19.16
CA ILE A 287 -9.06 -9.52 17.84
C ILE A 287 -9.29 -10.63 16.79
N PRO A 288 -10.28 -10.51 15.89
CA PRO A 288 -10.51 -11.51 14.85
C PRO A 288 -9.31 -11.53 13.90
N TYR A 289 -8.94 -12.73 13.42
CA TYR A 289 -7.88 -12.87 12.43
C TYR A 289 -8.11 -14.09 11.54
N GLN A 290 -7.41 -14.10 10.41
CA GLN A 290 -7.41 -15.17 9.42
C GLN A 290 -5.98 -15.67 9.21
N ARG A 291 -5.81 -16.81 8.54
CA ARG A 291 -4.49 -17.41 8.28
C ARG A 291 -4.27 -17.68 6.81
N ARG A 292 -3.08 -17.34 6.30
CA ARG A 292 -2.66 -17.61 4.92
C ARG A 292 -1.24 -18.15 4.86
N GLY A 293 -1.05 -19.24 4.14
CA GLY A 293 0.28 -19.74 3.78
C GLY A 293 0.85 -18.99 2.57
N VAL A 294 2.12 -18.59 2.64
CA VAL A 294 2.86 -17.90 1.57
C VAL A 294 4.17 -18.65 1.36
N PRO A 295 4.25 -19.60 0.41
CA PRO A 295 5.36 -20.57 0.35
C PRO A 295 6.66 -20.02 -0.26
N GLY A 296 6.69 -18.78 -0.76
CA GLY A 296 7.82 -18.21 -1.49
C GLY A 296 7.91 -16.69 -1.33
N ARG A 297 8.32 -15.98 -2.40
CA ARG A 297 8.36 -14.51 -2.41
C ARG A 297 6.99 -13.96 -2.04
N SER A 298 6.94 -13.14 -0.98
CA SER A 298 5.69 -12.54 -0.50
C SER A 298 5.12 -11.50 -1.47
N GLY A 299 5.99 -10.88 -2.27
CA GLY A 299 5.60 -9.84 -3.22
C GLY A 299 5.24 -8.53 -2.56
N ASN A 300 5.85 -8.26 -1.39
CA ASN A 300 5.69 -7.05 -0.60
C ASN A 300 6.98 -6.71 0.14
N ASP A 301 6.96 -5.60 0.88
CA ASP A 301 8.09 -5.08 1.66
C ASP A 301 8.72 -6.08 2.64
N SER A 302 7.96 -7.03 3.20
CA SER A 302 8.54 -8.08 4.06
C SER A 302 9.67 -8.86 3.38
N TRP A 303 9.61 -9.01 2.05
CA TRP A 303 10.63 -9.71 1.27
C TRP A 303 11.99 -9.02 1.36
N ALA A 304 12.01 -7.68 1.30
CA ALA A 304 13.22 -6.89 1.45
C ALA A 304 13.65 -6.79 2.93
N LEU A 305 12.67 -6.56 3.82
CA LEU A 305 12.94 -6.29 5.24
C LEU A 305 13.47 -7.48 6.01
N GLN A 306 13.00 -8.71 5.70
CA GLN A 306 13.44 -9.91 6.40
C GLN A 306 14.96 -10.11 6.31
N VAL A 307 15.55 -9.82 5.15
CA VAL A 307 16.97 -10.07 4.85
C VAL A 307 17.83 -8.82 4.90
N ALA A 308 17.27 -7.68 5.32
CA ALA A 308 18.02 -6.44 5.44
C ALA A 308 19.19 -6.60 6.43
N ARG A 309 20.41 -6.29 5.98
CA ARG A 309 21.66 -6.45 6.74
C ARG A 309 21.87 -7.87 7.28
N GLY A 310 21.73 -8.06 8.60
CA GLY A 310 21.88 -9.35 9.29
C GLY A 310 20.56 -10.12 9.43
N GLY A 311 19.47 -9.56 8.91
CA GLY A 311 18.12 -10.09 8.99
C GLY A 311 17.37 -9.68 10.26
N ALA A 312 16.05 -9.62 10.16
CA ALA A 312 15.13 -9.26 11.24
C ALA A 312 14.08 -10.36 11.47
N PHE A 313 13.55 -10.45 12.70
CA PHE A 313 12.35 -11.24 12.90
C PHE A 313 11.19 -10.60 12.15
N CYS A 314 10.61 -11.30 11.17
CA CYS A 314 9.66 -10.72 10.24
C CYS A 314 8.25 -11.27 10.45
N GLY A 315 7.26 -10.39 10.53
CA GLY A 315 5.84 -10.75 10.51
C GLY A 315 5.11 -9.99 9.39
N LEU A 316 3.96 -10.52 8.98
CA LEU A 316 3.07 -9.87 8.00
C LEU A 316 1.62 -10.05 8.45
N LEU A 317 0.92 -8.92 8.55
CA LEU A 317 -0.54 -8.86 8.65
C LEU A 317 -1.09 -8.32 7.33
N SER A 318 -1.60 -9.19 6.47
CA SER A 318 -2.25 -8.74 5.24
C SER A 318 -3.69 -8.31 5.48
N MET A 319 -4.16 -7.32 4.74
CA MET A 319 -5.58 -6.92 4.78
C MET A 319 -6.37 -7.55 3.63
N PRO A 320 -7.61 -8.00 3.89
CA PRO A 320 -8.51 -8.46 2.84
C PRO A 320 -8.83 -7.36 1.80
N ASN A 321 -8.56 -7.63 0.53
CA ASN A 321 -8.87 -6.75 -0.60
C ASN A 321 -9.58 -7.53 -1.72
N ARG A 322 -10.64 -6.94 -2.29
CA ARG A 322 -11.25 -7.42 -3.54
C ARG A 322 -10.93 -6.45 -4.67
N TYR A 323 -10.66 -7.02 -5.84
CA TYR A 323 -10.38 -6.27 -7.07
C TYR A 323 -9.11 -5.43 -6.99
N MET A 324 -8.14 -5.88 -6.18
CA MET A 324 -6.78 -5.34 -6.07
C MET A 324 -6.18 -5.07 -7.46
N HIS A 325 -5.44 -3.97 -7.58
CA HIS A 325 -4.82 -3.47 -8.81
C HIS A 325 -5.83 -3.05 -9.88
N SER A 326 -6.98 -2.53 -9.43
CA SER A 326 -8.01 -1.93 -10.28
C SER A 326 -8.42 -0.54 -9.76
N PRO A 327 -9.16 0.26 -10.55
CA PRO A 327 -9.59 1.59 -10.11
C PRO A 327 -10.59 1.58 -8.95
N ASN A 328 -11.16 0.41 -8.62
CA ASN A 328 -12.26 0.26 -7.66
C ASN A 328 -12.06 -0.98 -6.80
N GLU A 329 -11.10 -0.90 -5.90
CA GLU A 329 -10.83 -1.92 -4.89
C GLU A 329 -11.89 -1.86 -3.78
N VAL A 330 -12.10 -2.97 -3.08
CA VAL A 330 -13.04 -3.03 -1.95
C VAL A 330 -12.35 -3.62 -0.73
N VAL A 331 -12.34 -2.85 0.35
CA VAL A 331 -11.77 -3.19 1.67
C VAL A 331 -12.77 -2.95 2.79
N SER A 332 -12.51 -3.49 3.97
CA SER A 332 -13.32 -3.31 5.19
C SER A 332 -12.63 -2.36 6.17
N LEU A 333 -13.36 -1.36 6.66
CA LEU A 333 -12.87 -0.42 7.67
C LEU A 333 -12.55 -1.13 8.99
N LYS A 334 -13.31 -2.16 9.36
CA LYS A 334 -13.02 -3.01 10.52
C LYS A 334 -11.75 -3.84 10.35
N ASP A 335 -11.46 -4.30 9.15
CA ASP A 335 -10.21 -5.05 8.91
C ASP A 335 -8.99 -4.12 9.09
N ILE A 336 -9.06 -2.88 8.60
CA ILE A 336 -8.05 -1.82 8.82
C ILE A 336 -7.87 -1.55 10.32
N GLU A 337 -8.98 -1.29 11.04
CA GLU A 337 -8.95 -1.03 12.47
C GLU A 337 -8.30 -2.18 13.27
N ASN A 338 -8.74 -3.41 13.02
CA ASN A 338 -8.22 -4.60 13.72
C ASN A 338 -6.74 -4.87 13.38
N THR A 339 -6.30 -4.53 12.17
CA THR A 339 -4.89 -4.63 11.77
C THR A 339 -4.02 -3.71 12.61
N GLY A 340 -4.39 -2.43 12.74
CA GLY A 340 -3.67 -1.48 13.60
C GLY A 340 -3.67 -1.88 15.07
N LYS A 341 -4.82 -2.32 15.60
CA LYS A 341 -4.93 -2.84 16.98
C LYS A 341 -4.02 -4.04 17.21
N LEU A 342 -3.94 -4.97 16.26
CA LEU A 342 -3.09 -6.14 16.38
C LEU A 342 -1.59 -5.78 16.31
N PHE A 343 -1.19 -4.82 15.48
CA PHE A 343 0.19 -4.32 15.50
C PHE A 343 0.56 -3.69 16.84
N ALA A 344 -0.29 -2.80 17.37
CA ALA A 344 -0.04 -2.18 18.67
C ALA A 344 0.04 -3.25 19.78
N ALA A 345 -0.92 -4.16 19.84
CA ALA A 345 -0.94 -5.21 20.86
C ALA A 345 0.28 -6.15 20.75
N THR A 346 0.69 -6.51 19.53
CA THR A 346 1.89 -7.34 19.30
C THR A 346 3.15 -6.60 19.72
N THR A 347 3.24 -5.30 19.44
CA THR A 347 4.35 -4.44 19.87
C THR A 347 4.50 -4.41 21.39
N LYS A 348 3.39 -4.30 22.12
CA LYS A 348 3.39 -4.38 23.59
C LYS A 348 3.82 -5.75 24.10
N ALA A 349 3.42 -6.82 23.43
CA ALA A 349 3.84 -8.17 23.80
C ALA A 349 5.36 -8.35 23.67
N LEU A 350 5.98 -7.78 22.62
CA LEU A 350 7.44 -7.85 22.39
C LEU A 350 8.29 -7.25 23.52
N GLU A 351 7.74 -6.38 24.37
CA GLU A 351 8.45 -5.84 25.55
C GLU A 351 8.92 -6.97 26.48
N ALA A 352 8.11 -8.03 26.61
CA ALA A 352 8.33 -9.14 27.53
C ALA A 352 8.95 -10.39 26.87
N VAL A 353 9.07 -10.44 25.53
CA VAL A 353 9.57 -11.64 24.84
C VAL A 353 11.10 -11.68 24.82
N ASP A 354 11.67 -12.85 25.11
CA ASP A 354 13.10 -13.16 24.97
C ASP A 354 13.44 -13.70 23.57
N LEU A 355 13.21 -12.89 22.52
CA LEU A 355 13.71 -13.19 21.17
C LEU A 355 15.16 -12.72 21.03
N LYS A 356 16.11 -13.65 21.13
CA LYS A 356 17.55 -13.34 21.03
C LYS A 356 17.91 -12.81 19.64
N HIS A 357 18.64 -11.70 19.60
CA HIS A 357 18.95 -10.95 18.39
C HIS A 357 19.68 -11.81 17.33
N THR A 358 19.31 -11.57 16.08
CA THR A 358 19.39 -12.45 14.91
C THR A 358 20.74 -12.63 14.23
N THR A 359 21.83 -12.00 14.67
CA THR A 359 23.11 -12.22 13.97
C THR A 359 23.53 -13.69 14.06
N GLN A 360 23.12 -14.39 15.13
CA GLN A 360 23.48 -15.78 15.39
C GLN A 360 22.35 -16.51 16.14
N VAL A 361 21.61 -17.39 15.45
CA VAL A 361 20.62 -18.29 16.08
C VAL A 361 21.29 -19.42 16.89
N PHE A 362 22.53 -19.74 16.55
CA PHE A 362 23.36 -20.71 17.25
C PHE A 362 24.82 -20.37 17.02
N LYS A 363 25.59 -20.26 18.11
CA LYS A 363 27.06 -20.21 18.07
C LYS A 363 27.60 -21.22 19.06
N ARG A 364 28.37 -22.19 18.55
CA ARG A 364 29.10 -23.12 19.41
C ARG A 364 30.40 -22.46 19.89
N GLY A 365 30.32 -21.81 21.04
CA GLY A 365 31.48 -21.37 21.83
C GLY A 365 32.37 -20.29 21.20
N SER A 366 33.26 -19.78 22.04
CA SER A 366 34.55 -19.19 21.67
C SER A 366 35.65 -20.15 22.09
#